data_AF-A0A8H7WER6-F1
#
_entry.id   AF-A0A8H7WER6-F1
#
_cell.length_a   1.000
_cell.length_b   1.000
_cell.length_c   1.000
_cell.angle_alpha   90.00
_cell.angle_beta   90.00
_cell.angle_gamma   90.00
#
_symmetry.space_group_name_H-M   'P 1'
#
loop_
_entity.id
_entity.type
_entity.pdbx_description
1 polymer ?
#
loop_
_entity_poly.entity_id
_entity_poly.type
_entity_poly.pdbx_seq_one_letter_code
_entity_poly.pdbx_strand_id
1 'polypeptide(L)'
;MGGGPDIPQSALERAFPDGHGGQYAASDNTSHLVTQHIPSHIPANHHLNPTGLPIRILNPTSGPNSAVKSEYAYIRSYVKTLHAESQDTNKLDAVVHLGMADGWNWYTVEERAFKEGIRVIYMVPDDAGKTLLDIKGKDEGMWEGSPMGLATAVDVEKVAGDAKRAVNTESVRC
;
A
#
# COMPACT_ATOMS: atom_id res chain seq x y z
N MET A 1 16.01 30.91 3.65
CA MET A 1 16.29 29.55 4.14
C MET A 1 15.32 29.30 5.28
N GLY A 2 14.17 28.68 4.99
CA GLY A 2 13.22 28.29 6.04
C GLY A 2 13.59 26.88 6.47
N GLY A 3 14.06 26.72 7.70
CA GLY A 3 14.23 25.39 8.30
C GLY A 3 12.87 24.72 8.34
N GLY A 4 12.75 23.58 7.65
CA GLY A 4 11.58 22.72 7.81
C GLY A 4 11.44 22.30 9.28
N PRO A 5 10.25 21.92 9.72
CA PRO A 5 10.04 21.46 11.09
C PRO A 5 10.99 20.31 11.41
N ASP A 6 11.68 20.39 12.54
CA ASP A 6 12.53 19.30 13.05
C ASP A 6 11.64 18.08 13.34
N ILE A 7 11.69 17.08 12.46
CA ILE A 7 10.96 15.83 12.64
C ILE A 7 11.68 15.06 13.74
N PRO A 8 11.01 14.67 14.84
CA PRO A 8 11.65 13.86 15.87
C PRO A 8 12.21 12.58 15.26
N GLN A 9 13.48 12.26 15.52
CA GLN A 9 14.13 11.03 15.04
C GLN A 9 13.29 9.77 15.35
N SER A 10 12.69 9.71 16.55
CA SER A 10 11.78 8.63 16.95
C SER A 10 10.49 8.52 16.11
N ALA A 11 10.11 9.55 15.36
CA ALA A 11 8.99 9.53 14.43
C ALA A 11 9.43 9.02 13.06
N LEU A 12 10.64 9.39 12.61
CA LEU A 12 11.29 8.82 11.43
C LEU A 12 11.53 7.32 11.61
N GLU A 13 12.14 6.90 12.72
CA GLU A 13 12.37 5.49 13.08
C GLU A 13 11.08 4.65 13.19
N ARG A 14 9.94 5.29 13.51
CA ARG A 14 8.64 4.60 13.55
C ARG A 14 7.97 4.48 12.19
N ALA A 15 8.25 5.40 11.28
CA ALA A 15 7.73 5.40 9.91
C ALA A 15 8.61 4.56 8.97
N PHE A 16 9.92 4.63 9.21
CA PHE A 16 10.99 3.94 8.52
C PHE A 16 11.90 3.39 9.61
N PRO A 17 11.84 2.09 9.94
CA PRO A 17 12.69 1.46 10.96
C PRO A 17 14.20 1.74 10.87
N ASP A 18 14.69 2.13 9.70
CA ASP A 18 16.07 2.55 9.47
C ASP A 18 16.33 4.04 9.83
N GLY A 19 15.27 4.80 10.10
CA GLY A 19 15.30 6.22 10.48
C GLY A 19 15.61 7.18 9.34
N HIS A 20 15.73 6.72 8.10
CA HIS A 20 16.22 7.56 7.00
C HIS A 20 15.12 8.31 6.26
N GLY A 21 13.92 7.72 6.15
CA GLY A 21 12.90 8.25 5.24
C GLY A 21 13.36 8.09 3.78
N GLY A 22 12.52 7.51 2.93
CA GLY A 22 12.96 7.15 1.59
C GLY A 22 12.16 7.83 0.48
N GLN A 23 12.88 8.47 -0.45
CA GLN A 23 12.40 8.63 -1.83
C GLN A 23 12.91 7.43 -2.61
N TYR A 24 12.00 6.60 -3.13
CA TYR A 24 12.38 5.38 -3.84
C TYR A 24 12.15 5.56 -5.34
N ALA A 25 13.18 5.30 -6.14
CA ALA A 25 12.98 5.11 -7.56
C ALA A 25 12.09 3.88 -7.79
N ALA A 26 11.43 3.79 -8.93
CA ALA A 26 10.62 2.63 -9.28
C ALA A 26 11.43 1.31 -9.25
N SER A 27 12.73 1.38 -9.56
CA SER A 27 13.66 0.24 -9.49
C SER A 27 13.96 -0.24 -8.07
N ASP A 28 13.71 0.60 -7.07
CA ASP A 28 14.11 0.38 -5.67
C ASP A 28 12.88 0.23 -4.76
N ASN A 29 11.67 0.39 -5.32
CA ASN A 29 10.43 0.12 -4.64
C ASN A 29 10.03 -1.35 -4.83
N THR A 30 10.27 -2.16 -3.79
CA THR A 30 9.98 -3.60 -3.81
C THR A 30 8.51 -3.89 -4.14
N SER A 31 7.56 -3.05 -3.71
CA SER A 31 6.15 -3.31 -4.03
C SER A 31 5.86 -3.19 -5.52
N HIS A 32 6.51 -2.23 -6.22
CA HIS A 32 6.42 -2.11 -7.67
C HIS A 32 7.16 -3.23 -8.39
N LEU A 33 8.34 -3.66 -7.91
CA LEU A 33 9.03 -4.80 -8.51
C LEU A 33 8.17 -6.07 -8.45
N VAL A 34 7.47 -6.30 -7.33
CA VAL A 34 6.54 -7.42 -7.19
C VAL A 34 5.39 -7.33 -8.20
N THR A 35 4.81 -6.14 -8.43
CA THR A 35 3.70 -6.02 -9.40
C THR A 35 4.10 -6.42 -10.82
N GLN A 36 5.37 -6.31 -11.20
CA GLN A 36 5.84 -6.73 -12.53
C GLN A 36 5.80 -8.25 -12.75
N HIS A 37 5.73 -9.03 -11.66
CA HIS A 37 5.73 -10.50 -11.70
C HIS A 37 4.36 -11.14 -11.43
N ILE A 38 3.34 -10.35 -11.07
CA ILE A 38 2.01 -10.89 -10.78
C ILE A 38 1.31 -11.29 -12.09
N PRO A 39 0.85 -12.54 -12.25
CA PRO A 39 0.15 -12.97 -13.45
C PRO A 39 -1.19 -12.24 -13.60
N SER A 40 -1.61 -11.94 -14.83
CA SER A 40 -2.91 -11.31 -15.10
C SER A 40 -4.10 -12.28 -14.93
N HIS A 41 -3.84 -13.59 -14.83
CA HIS A 41 -4.84 -14.63 -14.71
C HIS A 41 -4.31 -15.82 -13.93
N ILE A 42 -5.11 -16.36 -13.01
CA ILE A 42 -4.84 -17.61 -12.31
C ILE A 42 -6.05 -18.55 -12.52
N PRO A 43 -5.87 -19.71 -13.18
CA PRO A 43 -6.97 -20.63 -13.44
C PRO A 43 -7.66 -21.13 -12.16
N ALA A 44 -8.91 -21.57 -12.27
CA ALA A 44 -9.60 -22.27 -11.18
C ALA A 44 -8.84 -23.55 -10.79
N ASN A 45 -8.86 -23.90 -9.51
CA ASN A 45 -8.19 -25.08 -8.94
C ASN A 45 -6.67 -25.14 -9.21
N HIS A 46 -6.04 -24.01 -9.49
CA HIS A 46 -4.59 -23.91 -9.58
C HIS A 46 -3.97 -23.97 -8.17
N HIS A 47 -2.70 -24.36 -8.03
CA HIS A 47 -2.07 -24.43 -6.70
C HIS A 47 -2.01 -23.08 -5.96
N LEU A 48 -2.03 -21.96 -6.71
CA LEU A 48 -2.15 -20.59 -6.17
C LEU A 48 -3.60 -20.05 -6.14
N ASN A 49 -4.57 -20.82 -6.64
CA ASN A 49 -6.00 -20.48 -6.64
C ASN A 49 -6.82 -21.75 -6.32
N PRO A 50 -6.99 -22.08 -5.04
CA PRO A 50 -7.73 -23.28 -4.63
C PRO A 50 -9.25 -23.14 -4.82
N THR A 51 -9.73 -22.03 -5.38
CA THR A 51 -11.17 -21.79 -5.59
C THR A 51 -11.65 -22.42 -6.89
N GLY A 52 -12.97 -22.65 -6.98
CA GLY A 52 -13.62 -23.16 -8.19
C GLY A 52 -13.80 -22.13 -9.30
N LEU A 53 -13.34 -20.89 -9.13
CA LEU A 53 -13.45 -19.81 -10.11
C LEU A 53 -12.07 -19.30 -10.50
N PRO A 54 -11.85 -18.90 -11.78
CA PRO A 54 -10.61 -18.26 -12.15
C PRO A 54 -10.48 -16.88 -11.50
N ILE A 55 -9.24 -16.49 -11.16
CA ILE A 55 -8.93 -15.14 -10.70
C ILE A 55 -8.39 -14.36 -11.90
N ARG A 56 -8.97 -13.19 -12.16
CA ARG A 56 -8.44 -12.21 -13.11
C ARG A 56 -7.85 -11.05 -12.33
N ILE A 57 -6.58 -10.73 -12.59
CA ILE A 57 -5.87 -9.66 -11.90
C ILE A 57 -5.71 -8.50 -12.88
N LEU A 58 -6.29 -7.36 -12.52
CA LEU A 58 -6.06 -6.09 -13.21
C LEU A 58 -4.90 -5.38 -12.51
N ASN A 59 -3.78 -5.27 -13.21
CA ASN A 59 -2.55 -4.71 -12.66
C ASN A 59 -2.03 -3.57 -13.55
N PRO A 60 -2.60 -2.35 -13.42
CA PRO A 60 -2.18 -1.21 -14.22
C PRO A 60 -0.77 -0.71 -13.87
N THR A 61 -0.18 -1.22 -12.79
CA THR A 61 1.12 -0.78 -12.24
C THR A 61 2.25 -1.77 -12.52
N SER A 62 2.07 -2.72 -13.46
CA SER A 62 3.08 -3.73 -13.81
C SER A 62 4.06 -3.29 -14.89
N GLY A 63 3.84 -2.14 -15.54
CA GLY A 63 4.68 -1.65 -16.63
C GLY A 63 5.86 -0.80 -16.14
N PRO A 64 6.91 -0.61 -16.96
CA PRO A 64 7.96 0.37 -16.68
C PRO A 64 7.35 1.77 -16.45
N ASN A 65 7.79 2.47 -15.40
CA ASN A 65 7.31 3.81 -15.02
C ASN A 65 5.81 3.89 -14.66
N SER A 66 5.17 2.77 -14.34
CA SER A 66 3.76 2.74 -13.92
C SER A 66 3.56 2.60 -12.40
N ALA A 67 4.65 2.71 -11.64
CA ALA A 67 4.59 2.77 -10.18
C ALA A 67 3.68 3.93 -9.72
N VAL A 68 2.83 3.65 -8.73
CA VAL A 68 2.04 4.69 -8.07
C VAL A 68 3.02 5.62 -7.35
N LYS A 69 2.90 6.93 -7.61
CA LYS A 69 3.77 7.92 -6.96
C LYS A 69 3.46 8.00 -5.47
N SER A 70 4.48 8.17 -4.64
CA SER A 70 4.33 8.26 -3.19
C SER A 70 4.03 9.69 -2.70
N GLU A 71 3.39 10.53 -3.53
CA GLU A 71 3.06 11.93 -3.20
C GLU A 71 1.67 12.02 -2.56
N TYR A 72 1.53 12.70 -1.42
CA TYR A 72 0.28 12.67 -0.64
C TYR A 72 -0.95 13.18 -1.43
N ALA A 73 -0.80 14.27 -2.19
CA ALA A 73 -1.89 14.84 -2.99
C ALA A 73 -2.26 13.95 -4.19
N TYR A 74 -1.25 13.31 -4.80
CA TYR A 74 -1.46 12.35 -5.88
C TYR A 74 -2.23 11.13 -5.39
N ILE A 75 -1.81 10.52 -4.28
CA ILE A 75 -2.45 9.33 -3.70
C ILE A 75 -3.93 9.60 -3.39
N ARG A 76 -4.26 10.75 -2.80
CA ARG A 76 -5.66 11.13 -2.53
C ARG A 76 -6.50 11.16 -3.80
N SER A 77 -5.98 11.81 -4.84
CA SER A 77 -6.66 11.93 -6.14
C SER A 77 -6.78 10.58 -6.85
N TYR A 78 -5.73 9.78 -6.78
CA TYR A 78 -5.64 8.46 -7.37
C TYR A 78 -6.65 7.49 -6.73
N VAL A 79 -6.66 7.37 -5.40
CA VAL A 79 -7.57 6.48 -4.67
C VAL A 79 -9.03 6.90 -4.84
N LYS A 80 -9.32 8.21 -4.86
CA LYS A 80 -10.67 8.72 -5.12
C LYS A 80 -11.16 8.32 -6.51
N THR A 81 -10.31 8.46 -7.54
CA THR A 81 -10.62 8.03 -8.91
C THR A 81 -10.83 6.52 -8.97
N LEU A 82 -9.92 5.74 -8.38
CA LEU A 82 -10.00 4.28 -8.34
C LEU A 82 -11.29 3.79 -7.67
N HIS A 83 -11.71 4.43 -6.58
CA HIS A 83 -12.97 4.12 -5.90
C HIS A 83 -14.20 4.48 -6.74
N ALA A 84 -14.20 5.63 -7.42
CA ALA A 84 -15.29 5.99 -8.32
C ALA A 84 -15.44 4.99 -9.47
N GLU A 85 -14.32 4.62 -10.11
CA GLU A 85 -14.28 3.63 -11.19
C GLU A 85 -14.71 2.23 -10.72
N SER A 86 -14.37 1.83 -9.49
CA SER A 86 -14.75 0.53 -8.95
C SER A 86 -16.25 0.45 -8.63
N GLN A 87 -16.86 1.54 -8.15
CA GLN A 87 -18.30 1.62 -7.89
C GLN A 87 -19.14 1.65 -9.16
N ASP A 88 -18.73 2.41 -10.17
CA ASP A 88 -19.48 2.53 -11.41
C ASP A 88 -19.49 1.24 -12.24
N THR A 89 -18.50 0.36 -12.01
CA THR A 89 -18.31 -0.82 -12.86
C THR A 89 -18.85 -2.12 -12.28
N ASN A 90 -19.07 -2.27 -10.96
CA ASN A 90 -19.38 -3.55 -10.30
C ASN A 90 -18.46 -4.71 -10.76
N LYS A 91 -17.25 -4.40 -11.25
CA LYS A 91 -16.36 -5.34 -11.96
C LYS A 91 -15.22 -5.86 -11.10
N LEU A 92 -15.04 -5.30 -9.90
CA LEU A 92 -13.96 -5.67 -9.00
C LEU A 92 -14.53 -6.34 -7.75
N ASP A 93 -14.14 -7.59 -7.52
CA ASP A 93 -14.47 -8.32 -6.30
C ASP A 93 -13.59 -7.87 -5.12
N ALA A 94 -12.37 -7.40 -5.39
CA ALA A 94 -11.41 -6.93 -4.40
C ALA A 94 -10.39 -5.95 -4.99
N VAL A 95 -9.81 -5.11 -4.13
CA VAL A 95 -8.65 -4.25 -4.43
C VAL A 95 -7.56 -4.55 -3.42
N VAL A 96 -6.33 -4.77 -3.90
CA VAL A 96 -5.15 -5.03 -3.07
C VAL A 96 -4.14 -3.92 -3.31
N HIS A 97 -3.78 -3.19 -2.26
CA HIS A 97 -2.69 -2.22 -2.29
C HIS A 97 -1.41 -2.87 -1.76
N LEU A 98 -0.30 -2.69 -2.49
CA LEU A 98 1.02 -3.16 -2.07
C LEU A 98 1.91 -1.95 -1.75
N GLY A 99 2.40 -1.89 -0.52
CA GLY A 99 3.35 -0.88 -0.06
C GLY A 99 4.67 -1.52 0.35
N MET A 100 5.76 -0.79 0.19
CA MET A 100 7.04 -1.17 0.78
C MET A 100 7.10 -0.63 2.21
N ALA A 101 7.42 -1.51 3.16
CA ALA A 101 7.75 -1.15 4.53
C ALA A 101 9.26 -1.35 4.70
N ASP A 102 10.04 -0.34 4.34
CA ASP A 102 11.50 -0.44 4.36
C ASP A 102 12.02 -0.74 5.78
N GLY A 103 13.11 -1.51 5.89
CA GLY A 103 13.64 -2.01 7.15
C GLY A 103 12.92 -3.23 7.75
N TRP A 104 11.80 -3.67 7.18
CA TRP A 104 11.14 -4.93 7.56
C TRP A 104 11.68 -6.08 6.71
N ASN A 105 12.04 -7.21 7.33
CA ASN A 105 12.49 -8.42 6.63
C ASN A 105 11.43 -9.53 6.60
N TRP A 106 10.15 -9.17 6.77
CA TRP A 106 9.00 -10.06 6.64
C TRP A 106 7.83 -9.34 5.98
N TYR A 107 6.91 -10.12 5.38
CA TYR A 107 5.67 -9.59 4.82
C TYR A 107 4.66 -9.25 5.92
N THR A 108 3.93 -8.15 5.72
CA THR A 108 2.84 -7.73 6.60
C THR A 108 1.52 -7.71 5.84
N VAL A 109 0.43 -7.83 6.59
CA VAL A 109 -0.93 -7.61 6.12
C VAL A 109 -1.57 -6.62 7.07
N GLU A 110 -2.01 -5.48 6.53
CA GLU A 110 -2.56 -4.40 7.35
C GLU A 110 -3.98 -4.74 7.82
N GLU A 111 -4.18 -4.81 9.13
CA GLU A 111 -5.50 -5.05 9.73
C GLU A 111 -6.38 -3.81 9.66
N ARG A 112 -5.78 -2.62 9.81
CA ARG A 112 -6.53 -1.37 9.98
C ARG A 112 -5.83 -0.20 9.30
N ALA A 113 -6.63 0.62 8.62
CA ALA A 113 -6.25 1.96 8.20
C ALA A 113 -6.76 2.98 9.22
N PHE A 114 -5.92 3.96 9.57
CA PHE A 114 -6.27 5.01 10.52
C PHE A 114 -6.36 6.37 9.81
N LYS A 115 -7.31 7.19 10.24
CA LYS A 115 -7.45 8.56 9.74
C LYS A 115 -6.19 9.37 10.06
N GLU A 116 -5.89 10.32 9.18
CA GLU A 116 -4.82 11.29 9.38
C GLU A 116 -4.93 12.05 10.72
N GLY A 117 -3.79 12.46 11.27
CA GLY A 117 -3.70 13.21 12.54
C GLY A 117 -3.55 12.36 13.81
N ILE A 118 -3.62 11.03 13.75
CA ILE A 118 -3.46 10.15 14.93
C ILE A 118 -1.98 9.86 15.28
N ARG A 119 -1.06 9.98 14.32
CA ARG A 119 0.36 9.62 14.48
C ARG A 119 1.31 10.71 13.96
N VAL A 120 2.53 10.72 14.50
CA VAL A 120 3.61 11.69 14.19
C VAL A 120 4.20 11.49 12.78
N ILE A 121 3.87 10.37 12.12
CA ILE A 121 4.38 9.94 10.80
C ILE A 121 4.05 10.95 9.67
N TYR A 122 3.05 11.81 9.88
CA TYR A 122 2.59 12.79 8.91
C TYR A 122 3.51 14.00 8.69
N MET A 123 4.63 14.05 9.40
CA MET A 123 5.67 15.07 9.22
C MET A 123 6.79 14.64 8.28
N VAL A 124 6.82 13.38 7.82
CA VAL A 124 7.83 12.94 6.84
C VAL A 124 7.47 13.48 5.44
N PRO A 125 8.39 14.20 4.77
CA PRO A 125 8.17 14.67 3.40
C PRO A 125 8.00 13.50 2.44
N ASP A 126 7.11 13.67 1.47
CA ASP A 126 6.93 12.74 0.34
C ASP A 126 7.98 12.96 -0.77
N ASP A 127 7.81 12.25 -1.89
CA ASP A 127 8.67 12.38 -3.08
C ASP A 127 8.69 13.79 -3.69
N ALA A 128 7.66 14.60 -3.42
CA ALA A 128 7.59 16.00 -3.84
C ALA A 128 8.17 16.96 -2.77
N GLY A 129 8.73 16.43 -1.69
CA GLY A 129 9.24 17.21 -0.56
C GLY A 129 8.12 17.88 0.24
N LYS A 130 6.89 17.37 0.17
CA LYS A 130 5.72 17.89 0.87
C LYS A 130 5.34 17.00 2.04
N THR A 131 5.00 17.62 3.15
CA THR A 131 4.38 16.93 4.29
C THR A 131 2.86 16.97 4.16
N LEU A 132 2.16 16.21 5.00
CA LEU A 132 0.70 16.32 5.07
C LEU A 132 0.25 17.70 5.56
N LEU A 133 1.05 18.39 6.37
CA LEU A 133 0.76 19.75 6.81
C LEU A 133 0.78 20.75 5.64
N ASP A 134 1.63 20.54 4.64
CA ASP A 134 1.74 21.42 3.46
C ASP A 134 0.52 21.33 2.54
N ILE A 135 -0.25 20.24 2.64
CA ILE A 135 -1.47 20.04 1.86
C ILE A 135 -2.74 20.11 2.71
N LYS A 136 -2.60 20.34 4.02
CA LYS A 136 -3.69 20.52 4.97
C LYS A 136 -4.47 21.80 4.64
N GLY A 137 -5.80 21.71 4.68
CA GLY A 137 -6.72 22.82 4.37
C GLY A 137 -7.28 22.87 2.94
N LYS A 138 -6.69 22.15 1.96
CA LYS A 138 -7.30 22.00 0.62
C LYS A 138 -8.32 20.86 0.55
N ASP A 139 -8.17 19.87 1.42
CA ASP A 139 -8.92 18.60 1.42
C ASP A 139 -9.38 18.17 2.83
N GLU A 140 -9.33 19.06 3.84
CA GLU A 140 -9.75 18.71 5.22
C GLU A 140 -11.20 18.18 5.29
N GLY A 141 -12.06 18.61 4.35
CA GLY A 141 -13.42 18.09 4.21
C GLY A 141 -13.53 16.68 3.63
N MET A 142 -12.47 16.10 3.03
CA MET A 142 -12.56 14.76 2.42
C MET A 142 -12.79 13.65 3.45
N TRP A 143 -12.25 13.82 4.66
CA TRP A 143 -12.35 12.83 5.73
C TRP A 143 -13.17 13.31 6.92
N GLU A 144 -13.77 14.50 6.83
CA GLU A 144 -14.68 15.00 7.86
C GLU A 144 -15.92 14.11 7.94
N GLY A 145 -16.28 13.65 9.13
CA GLY A 145 -17.35 12.66 9.34
C GLY A 145 -16.97 11.19 9.08
N SER A 146 -15.81 10.91 8.49
CA SER A 146 -15.30 9.53 8.33
C SER A 146 -14.89 8.92 9.68
N PRO A 147 -15.02 7.59 9.85
CA PRO A 147 -14.61 6.91 11.06
C PRO A 147 -13.10 7.06 11.31
N MET A 148 -12.71 6.98 12.58
CA MET A 148 -11.31 7.14 13.02
C MET A 148 -10.38 6.06 12.44
N GLY A 149 -10.92 4.89 12.16
CA GLY A 149 -10.22 3.83 11.46
C GLY A 149 -11.19 2.91 10.74
N LEU A 150 -10.65 2.17 9.78
CA LEU A 150 -11.34 1.18 8.99
C LEU A 150 -10.60 -0.15 9.13
N ALA A 151 -11.34 -1.21 9.45
CA ALA A 151 -10.81 -2.56 9.42
C ALA A 151 -10.79 -3.08 7.97
N THR A 152 -9.79 -3.89 7.64
CA THR A 152 -9.76 -4.60 6.37
C THR A 152 -10.91 -5.62 6.29
N ALA A 153 -11.38 -5.89 5.07
CA ALA A 153 -12.46 -6.86 4.84
C ALA A 153 -11.98 -8.33 4.86
N VAL A 154 -10.66 -8.56 4.96
CA VAL A 154 -10.05 -9.89 4.95
C VAL A 154 -9.73 -10.37 6.36
N ASP A 155 -9.78 -11.70 6.54
CA ASP A 155 -9.22 -12.35 7.72
C ASP A 155 -7.69 -12.34 7.63
N VAL A 156 -7.07 -11.40 8.35
CA VAL A 156 -5.61 -11.20 8.35
C VAL A 156 -4.85 -12.43 8.84
N GLU A 157 -5.33 -13.09 9.88
CA GLU A 157 -4.68 -14.28 10.44
C GLU A 157 -4.69 -15.41 9.43
N LYS A 158 -5.83 -15.62 8.76
CA LYS A 158 -5.94 -16.60 7.69
C LYS A 158 -5.02 -16.26 6.52
N VAL A 159 -4.97 -15.00 6.05
CA VAL A 159 -4.07 -14.60 4.96
C VAL A 159 -2.61 -14.84 5.32
N ALA A 160 -2.17 -14.43 6.52
CA ALA A 160 -0.81 -14.66 6.98
C ALA A 160 -0.48 -16.15 7.11
N GLY A 161 -1.42 -16.95 7.65
CA GLY A 161 -1.29 -18.39 7.75
C GLY A 161 -1.21 -19.08 6.39
N ASP A 162 -2.03 -18.66 5.43
CA ASP A 162 -2.05 -19.19 4.06
C ASP A 162 -0.76 -18.83 3.32
N ALA A 163 -0.29 -17.59 3.45
CA ALA A 163 0.98 -17.14 2.87
C ALA A 163 2.17 -17.93 3.42
N LYS A 164 2.24 -18.13 4.74
CA LYS A 164 3.29 -18.95 5.38
C LYS A 164 3.30 -20.38 4.82
N ARG A 165 2.12 -20.97 4.61
CA ARG A 165 2.04 -22.31 4.01
C ARG A 165 2.50 -22.29 2.56
N ALA A 166 2.05 -21.33 1.75
CA ALA A 166 2.46 -21.23 0.35
C ALA A 166 3.99 -21.13 0.19
N VAL A 167 4.62 -20.21 0.91
CA VAL A 167 6.09 -20.00 0.86
C VAL A 167 6.85 -21.24 1.34
N ASN A 168 6.41 -21.88 2.42
CA ASN A 168 7.09 -23.06 2.97
C ASN A 168 6.84 -24.34 2.16
N THR A 169 5.76 -24.41 1.38
CA THR A 169 5.47 -25.61 0.55
C THR A 169 6.45 -25.70 -0.63
N GLU A 170 6.93 -24.57 -1.14
CA GLU A 170 7.98 -24.55 -2.16
C GLU A 170 9.37 -24.87 -1.59
N SER A 171 9.62 -24.59 -0.30
CA SER A 171 10.90 -24.87 0.36
C SER A 171 11.17 -26.37 0.58
N VAL A 172 10.17 -27.24 0.41
CA VAL A 172 10.25 -28.70 0.62
C VAL A 172 10.40 -29.46 -0.71
N ARG A 173 10.42 -28.76 -1.85
CA ARG A 173 10.62 -29.36 -3.18
C ARG A 173 12.03 -29.19 -3.75
N CYS A 174 13.03 -28.96 -2.89
CA CYS A 174 14.45 -28.99 -3.23
C CYS A 174 15.09 -30.30 -2.77
#